data_AF-U4TC98-F1
#
_entry.id   AF-U4TC98-F1
#
_cell.length_a   1.000
_cell.length_b   1.000
_cell.length_c   1.000
_cell.angle_alpha   90.00
_cell.angle_beta   90.00
_cell.angle_gamma   90.00
#
_symmetry.space_group_name_H-M   'P 1'
#
loop_
_entity.id
_entity.type
_entity.pdbx_description
1 polymer ?
#
loop_
_entity_poly.entity_id
_entity_poly.type
_entity_poly.pdbx_seq_one_letter_code
_entity_poly.pdbx_strand_id
1 'polypeptide(L)' 'MFPFNNGIQKEFNRAIFDQMPRKDQDEMLQQIYDKGYSVKDIAKLLNMNSQALYSRINAHRGRGSQLTPSH' A
#
# COMPACT_ATOMS: atom_id res chain seq x y z
N MET A 1 2.46 -19.49 -3.05
CA MET A 1 1.23 -18.68 -3.03
C MET A 1 0.94 -18.34 -1.58
N PHE A 2 1.10 -17.09 -1.16
CA PHE A 2 0.85 -16.68 0.23
C PHE A 2 -0.64 -16.35 0.42
N PRO A 3 -1.32 -16.90 1.44
CA PRO A 3 -2.74 -16.66 1.67
C PRO A 3 -2.95 -15.28 2.30
N PHE A 4 -3.34 -14.30 1.48
CA PHE A 4 -3.65 -12.91 1.88
C PHE A 4 -5.02 -12.74 2.58
N ASN A 5 -5.50 -13.73 3.34
CA ASN A 5 -6.92 -13.82 3.68
C ASN A 5 -7.17 -13.77 5.20
N ASN A 6 -7.09 -12.59 5.85
CA ASN A 6 -8.03 -12.16 6.92
C ASN A 6 -7.50 -11.09 7.92
N GLY A 7 -6.20 -10.76 7.95
CA GLY A 7 -5.65 -9.86 8.98
C GLY A 7 -5.91 -8.37 8.75
N ILE A 8 -5.47 -7.85 7.61
CA ILE A 8 -5.43 -6.39 7.37
C ILE A 8 -6.81 -5.78 7.18
N GLN A 9 -7.77 -6.56 6.66
CA GLN A 9 -9.18 -6.15 6.53
C GLN A 9 -9.78 -5.74 7.89
N LYS A 10 -9.29 -6.31 9.01
CA LYS A 10 -9.80 -6.01 10.35
C LYS A 10 -9.19 -4.77 11.00
N GLU A 11 -7.95 -4.41 10.65
CA GLU A 11 -7.27 -3.23 11.22
C GLU A 11 -7.41 -1.98 10.36
N PHE A 12 -7.68 -2.13 9.06
CA PHE A 12 -7.78 -0.98 8.17
C PHE A 12 -9.20 -0.42 8.13
N ASN A 13 -9.41 0.73 8.77
CA ASN A 13 -10.71 1.42 8.74
C ASN A 13 -10.79 2.39 7.54
N ARG A 14 -11.48 1.98 6.48
CA ARG A 14 -11.67 2.82 5.28
C ARG A 14 -12.30 4.18 5.59
N ALA A 15 -13.21 4.25 6.57
CA ALA A 15 -13.84 5.52 6.94
C ALA A 15 -12.81 6.52 7.50
N ILE A 16 -11.79 6.03 8.20
CA ILE A 16 -10.69 6.88 8.68
C ILE A 16 -9.78 7.27 7.51
N PHE A 17 -9.51 6.35 6.58
CA PHE A 17 -8.75 6.66 5.37
C PHE A 17 -9.37 7.77 4.53
N ASP A 18 -10.69 7.71 4.30
CA ASP A 18 -11.39 8.71 3.50
C ASP A 18 -11.48 10.09 4.19
N GLN A 19 -11.37 10.13 5.53
CA GLN A 19 -11.33 11.37 6.31
C GLN A 19 -9.93 11.97 6.44
N MET A 20 -8.87 11.22 6.12
CA MET A 20 -7.50 11.73 6.20
C MET A 20 -7.21 12.73 5.07
N PRO A 21 -6.38 13.76 5.33
CA PRO A 21 -5.83 14.61 4.30
C PRO A 21 -5.15 13.79 3.20
N ARG A 22 -5.17 14.33 1.97
CA ARG A 22 -4.63 13.62 0.80
C ARG A 22 -3.18 13.16 0.98
N LYS A 23 -2.37 13.99 1.63
CA LYS A 23 -0.97 13.70 1.95
C LYS A 23 -0.84 12.48 2.88
N ASP A 24 -1.60 12.44 3.96
CA ASP A 24 -1.57 11.34 4.93
C ASP A 24 -2.09 10.03 4.32
N GLN A 25 -3.10 10.12 3.45
CA GLN A 25 -3.55 8.97 2.66
C GLN A 25 -2.40 8.43 1.79
N ASP A 26 -1.69 9.30 1.06
CA ASP A 26 -0.59 8.90 0.18
C ASP A 26 0.58 8.31 0.99
N GLU A 27 0.90 8.87 2.16
CA GLU A 27 1.91 8.32 3.08
C GLU A 27 1.50 6.94 3.61
N MET A 28 0.24 6.74 3.99
CA MET A 28 -0.23 5.44 4.48
C MET A 28 -0.23 4.38 3.38
N LEU A 29 -0.61 4.75 2.15
CA LEU A 29 -0.51 3.88 0.98
C LEU A 29 0.93 3.47 0.69
N GLN A 30 1.86 4.41 0.77
CA GLN A 30 3.29 4.16 0.59
C GLN A 30 3.82 3.23 1.69
N GLN A 31 3.47 3.46 2.96
CA GLN A 31 3.89 2.60 4.07
C GLN A 31 3.42 1.15 3.90
N ILE A 32 2.19 0.95 3.41
CA ILE A 32 1.67 -0.40 3.15
C ILE A 32 2.44 -1.03 1.98
N TYR A 33 2.71 -0.27 0.92
CA TYR A 33 3.53 -0.75 -0.18
C TYR A 33 4.95 -1.14 0.28
N ASP A 34 5.58 -0.32 1.12
CA ASP A 34 6.91 -0.56 1.66
C ASP A 34 6.97 -1.79 2.58
N LYS A 35 5.86 -2.13 3.26
CA LYS A 35 5.70 -3.39 4.02
C LYS A 35 5.63 -4.64 3.13
N GLY A 36 5.65 -4.49 1.80
CA GLY A 36 5.69 -5.59 0.85
C GLY A 36 4.35 -5.92 0.18
N TYR A 37 3.29 -5.14 0.46
CA TYR A 37 2.00 -5.29 -0.20
C TYR A 37 2.06 -4.73 -1.63
N SER A 38 1.48 -5.46 -2.59
CA SER A 38 1.42 -4.93 -3.95
C SER A 38 0.32 -3.87 -4.06
N VAL A 39 0.48 -2.94 -5.02
CA VAL A 39 -0.54 -1.94 -5.35
C VAL A 39 -1.90 -2.60 -5.63
N LYS A 40 -1.91 -3.80 -6.23
CA LYS A 40 -3.13 -4.57 -6.50
C LYS A 40 -3.81 -5.07 -5.23
N ASP A 41 -3.04 -5.47 -4.22
CA ASP A 41 -3.59 -5.95 -2.95
C ASP A 41 -4.16 -4.78 -2.14
N ILE A 42 -3.45 -3.65 -2.13
CA ILE A 42 -3.91 -2.40 -1.52
C ILE A 42 -5.21 -1.92 -2.20
N ALA A 43 -5.26 -1.98 -3.54
CA ALA A 43 -6.46 -1.64 -4.31
C ALA A 43 -7.66 -2.49 -3.92
N LYS A 44 -7.46 -3.81 -3.77
CA LYS A 44 -8.52 -4.72 -3.33
C LYS A 44 -8.97 -4.45 -1.90
N LEU A 45 -8.02 -4.16 -1.00
CA LEU A 45 -8.30 -3.83 0.40
C LEU A 45 -9.16 -2.56 0.51
N LEU A 46 -8.81 -1.53 -0.26
CA LEU A 46 -9.50 -0.24 -0.24
C LEU A 46 -10.74 -0.19 -1.12
N ASN A 47 -10.95 -1.23 -1.94
CA ASN A 47 -11.93 -1.22 -3.03
C ASN A 47 -11.77 0.05 -3.89
N MET A 48 -10.52 0.28 -4.32
CA MET A 48 -10.11 1.41 -5.14
C MET A 48 -9.55 0.92 -6.48
N ASN A 49 -9.55 1.81 -7.46
CA ASN A 49 -8.90 1.54 -8.73
C ASN A 49 -7.38 1.47 -8.53
N SER A 50 -6.78 0.32 -8.89
CA SER A 50 -5.33 0.11 -8.83
C SER A 50 -4.56 1.10 -9.69
N GLN A 51 -5.11 1.53 -10.82
CA GLN A 51 -4.54 2.58 -11.67
C GLN A 51 -4.41 3.91 -10.94
N ALA A 52 -5.44 4.27 -10.16
CA ALA A 52 -5.41 5.49 -9.36
C ALA A 52 -4.38 5.39 -8.23
N LEU A 53 -4.11 4.19 -7.71
CA LEU A 53 -3.10 3.98 -6.68
C LEU A 53 -1.67 4.00 -7.23
N TYR A 54 -1.44 3.57 -8.48
CA TYR A 54 -0.11 3.68 -9.10
C TYR A 54 0.38 5.13 -9.24
N SER A 55 -0.53 6.10 -9.40
CA SER A 55 -0.17 7.52 -9.43
C SER A 55 0.04 8.13 -8.04
N ARG A 56 -0.35 7.41 -6.97
CA ARG A 56 -0.30 7.88 -5.57
C ARG A 56 0.86 7.25 -4.80
N ILE A 57 1.07 5.97 -5.01
CA ILE A 57 2.19 5.21 -4.47
C ILE A 57 3.35 5.39 -5.43
N ASN A 58 4.51 5.76 -4.90
CA ASN A 58 5.71 5.91 -5.72
C ASN A 58 6.31 4.52 -6.03
N ALA A 59 5.54 3.68 -6.74
CA ALA A 59 5.91 2.31 -7.09
C ALA A 59 7.17 2.24 -7.97
N HIS A 60 7.51 3.34 -8.64
CA HIS A 60 8.73 3.51 -9.42
C HIS A 60 9.98 3.78 -8.58
N ARG A 61 9.86 4.18 -7.30
CA ARG A 61 11.01 4.27 -6.39
C ARG A 61 11.61 2.92 -6.02
N GLY A 62 10.98 1.82 -6.44
CA GLY A 62 11.27 0.48 -5.95
C GLY A 62 10.81 0.33 -4.49
N ARG A 63 10.37 -0.86 -4.10
CA ARG A 63 10.46 -1.24 -2.68
C ARG A 63 11.93 -1.04 -2.33
N GLY A 64 12.23 -0.15 -1.39
CA GLY A 64 13.57 0.38 -1.17
C GLY A 64 14.64 -0.69 -1.38
N SER A 65 15.69 -0.32 -2.11
CA SER A 65 16.95 -1.07 -2.09
C SER A 65 17.47 -1.09 -0.66
N GLN A 66 17.01 -2.07 0.12
CA GLN A 66 17.53 -2.55 1.37
C GLN A 66 17.00 -3.98 1.44
N LEU A 67 17.66 -4.99 0.88
CA LEU A 67 19.05 -5.36 1.05
C LEU A 67 19.53 -6.06 -0.24
N THR A 68 20.51 -5.51 -0.95
CA THR A 68 21.54 -6.37 -1.54
C THR A 68 22.79 -6.13 -0.71
N PRO A 69 23.35 -7.15 -0.03
CA PRO A 69 24.67 -7.02 0.55
C PRO A 69 25.62 -6.81 -0.65
N SER A 70 26.07 -5.58 -0.83
CA SER A 70 27.02 -5.23 -1.87
C SER A 70 28.41 -5.46 -1.29
N HIS A 71 28.97 -6.62 -1.67
CA HIS A 71 30.36 -7.11 -1.60
C HIS A 71 31.27 -6.70 -0.43
#